data_AF-F6UYH8-F1
#
_entry.id   AF-F6UYH8-F1
#
_cell.length_a   1.000
_cell.length_b   1.000
_cell.length_c   1.000
_cell.angle_alpha   90.00
_cell.angle_beta   90.00
_cell.angle_gamma   90.00
#
_symmetry.space_group_name_H-M   'P 1'
#
loop_
_entity.id
_entity.type
_entity.pdbx_description
1 polymer ?
#
loop_
_entity_poly.entity_id
_entity_poly.type
_entity_poly.pdbx_seq_one_letter_code
_entity_poly.pdbx_strand_id
1 'polypeptide(L)'
;MENKINLKSKFDQNTSFVCVEYPGKVQSVQNMLQTLGGLDNVTKVYRDSTQRLDLRYRPGDPSCKPVCADYVKTTAVLMKVLKYRKKKTEGDNSKPDFRYRQSICGIVKGAYRFKTLCDFQFMSLKRSKVVNSNMINLVPSLCCLQVDFEDKFFKQEASLFLPPPTFSRIDMVQEYNWRKETTSLANKYV
;
A
#
# COMPACT_ATOMS: atom_id res chain seq x y z
N MET A 1 -5.46 -13.12 40.08
CA MET A 1 -4.13 -12.47 39.99
C MET A 1 -4.23 -11.33 39.01
N GLU A 2 -4.32 -10.11 39.51
CA GLU A 2 -4.41 -8.90 38.69
C GLU A 2 -3.06 -8.66 37.99
N ASN A 3 -3.05 -8.70 36.65
CA ASN A 3 -1.93 -8.23 35.87
C ASN A 3 -1.85 -6.71 36.01
N LYS A 4 -1.19 -6.21 37.06
CA LYS A 4 -0.94 -4.78 37.26
C LYS A 4 -0.08 -4.27 36.10
N ILE A 5 -0.70 -3.53 35.19
CA ILE A 5 -0.05 -2.83 34.08
C ILE A 5 0.82 -1.73 34.71
N ASN A 6 2.14 -1.90 34.68
CA ASN A 6 3.08 -0.97 35.27
C ASN A 6 3.73 -0.14 34.14
N LEU A 7 3.10 0.99 33.80
CA LEU A 7 3.61 1.96 32.82
C LEU A 7 4.79 2.73 33.41
N LYS A 8 6.02 2.29 33.12
CA LYS A 8 7.27 2.91 33.64
C LYS A 8 7.99 3.82 32.63
N SER A 9 7.31 4.40 31.65
CA SER A 9 7.95 5.31 30.69
C SER A 9 7.41 6.73 30.80
N LYS A 10 8.32 7.72 30.81
CA LYS A 10 7.96 9.12 30.53
C LYS A 10 7.30 9.16 29.15
N PHE A 11 6.01 9.46 29.12
CA PHE A 11 5.29 9.74 27.89
C PHE A 11 5.88 11.02 27.29
N ASP A 12 6.55 10.90 26.16
CA ASP A 12 7.05 12.06 25.44
C ASP A 12 5.95 12.59 24.50
N GLN A 13 5.30 13.68 24.92
CA GLN A 13 4.26 14.35 24.16
C GLN A 13 4.78 15.00 22.87
N ASN A 14 6.09 15.27 22.78
CA ASN A 14 6.67 15.94 21.61
C ASN A 14 6.98 14.97 20.47
N THR A 15 7.08 13.67 20.76
CA THR A 15 7.34 12.66 19.74
C THR A 15 6.05 12.29 19.01
N SER A 16 5.98 12.64 17.73
CA SER A 16 4.85 12.30 16.85
C SER A 16 5.24 11.42 15.68
N PHE A 17 4.36 10.50 15.33
CA PHE A 17 4.53 9.51 14.27
C PHE A 17 3.47 9.66 13.18
N VAL A 18 3.76 9.05 12.04
CA VAL A 18 2.82 8.84 10.93
C VAL A 18 2.76 7.33 10.68
N CYS A 19 1.56 6.81 10.48
CA CYS A 19 1.35 5.40 10.19
C CYS A 19 1.10 5.21 8.69
N VAL A 20 1.59 4.11 8.14
CA VAL A 20 1.20 3.61 6.81
C VAL A 20 0.59 2.23 7.02
N GLU A 21 -0.72 2.10 6.79
CA GLU A 21 -1.44 0.83 6.90
C GLU A 21 -1.23 0.02 5.62
N TYR A 22 -0.05 -0.57 5.46
CA TYR A 22 0.34 -1.29 4.24
C TYR A 22 -0.58 -2.50 3.98
N PRO A 23 -1.14 -2.67 2.75
CA PRO A 23 -2.19 -3.65 2.45
C PRO A 23 -1.66 -5.07 2.21
N GLY A 24 -0.50 -5.42 2.78
CA GLY A 24 0.16 -6.70 2.57
C GLY A 24 1.08 -7.09 3.71
N LYS A 25 1.57 -8.34 3.68
CA LYS A 25 2.52 -8.83 4.68
C LYS A 25 3.92 -8.29 4.39
N VAL A 26 4.43 -7.46 5.29
CA VAL A 26 5.79 -6.91 5.19
C VAL A 26 6.80 -7.95 5.66
N GLN A 27 7.60 -8.49 4.74
CA GLN A 27 8.73 -9.38 5.04
C GLN A 27 10.05 -8.60 5.16
N SER A 28 10.24 -7.61 4.29
CA SER A 28 11.40 -6.70 4.28
C SER A 28 10.91 -5.25 4.24
N VAL A 29 11.38 -4.44 5.18
CA VAL A 29 11.04 -3.01 5.25
C VAL A 29 11.58 -2.26 4.05
N GLN A 30 12.78 -2.61 3.55
CA GLN A 30 13.37 -1.97 2.37
C GLN A 30 12.55 -2.23 1.11
N ASN A 31 12.13 -3.48 0.88
CA ASN A 31 11.30 -3.81 -0.29
C ASN A 31 9.93 -3.14 -0.20
N MET A 32 9.36 -3.05 1.00
CA MET A 32 8.11 -2.30 1.24
C MET A 32 8.29 -0.81 0.96
N LEU A 33 9.39 -0.20 1.37
CA LEU A 33 9.65 1.21 1.06
C LEU A 33 9.85 1.42 -0.45
N GLN A 34 10.49 0.48 -1.16
CA GLN A 34 10.63 0.56 -2.61
C GLN A 34 9.27 0.54 -3.33
N THR A 35 8.29 -0.24 -2.87
CA THR A 35 6.95 -0.25 -3.47
C THR A 35 6.20 1.07 -3.26
N LEU A 36 6.55 1.84 -2.23
CA LEU A 36 6.03 3.20 -1.97
C LEU A 36 6.81 4.32 -2.69
N GLY A 37 7.74 3.96 -3.59
CA GLY A 37 8.60 4.92 -4.29
C GLY A 37 9.80 5.40 -3.47
N GLY A 38 10.14 4.69 -2.39
CA GLY A 38 11.25 5.02 -1.49
C GLY A 38 10.87 6.01 -0.38
N LEU A 39 11.80 6.21 0.55
CA LEU A 39 11.61 7.11 1.68
C LEU A 39 11.42 8.57 1.24
N ASP A 40 12.06 8.97 0.14
CA ASP A 40 11.98 10.32 -0.40
C ASP A 40 10.56 10.64 -0.89
N ASN A 41 9.93 9.70 -1.60
CA ASN A 41 8.55 9.84 -2.03
C ASN A 41 7.59 9.91 -0.84
N VAL A 42 7.74 9.02 0.15
CA VAL A 42 6.93 9.04 1.38
C VAL A 42 7.07 10.38 2.11
N THR A 43 8.29 10.92 2.20
CA THR A 43 8.56 12.21 2.85
C THR A 43 7.96 13.37 2.06
N LYS A 44 8.06 13.33 0.73
CA LYS A 44 7.46 14.32 -0.17
C LYS A 44 5.94 14.37 -0.01
N VAL A 45 5.28 13.22 -0.09
CA VAL A 45 3.82 13.11 0.10
C VAL A 45 3.42 13.54 1.51
N TYR A 46 4.20 13.21 2.54
CA TYR A 46 3.92 13.69 3.88
C TYR A 46 3.98 15.22 4.04
N ARG A 47 4.86 15.90 3.30
CA ARG A 47 4.92 17.37 3.32
C ARG A 47 3.76 18.02 2.58
N ASP A 48 3.21 17.35 1.58
CA ASP A 48 2.10 17.85 0.76
C ASP A 48 0.82 17.05 1.03
N SER A 49 -0.03 17.59 1.92
CA SER A 49 -1.28 16.95 2.31
C SER A 49 -2.30 16.77 1.19
N THR A 50 -2.07 17.36 0.01
CA THR A 50 -2.95 17.18 -1.15
C THR A 50 -2.66 15.89 -1.92
N GLN A 51 -1.46 15.32 -1.74
CA GLN A 51 -1.05 14.11 -2.44
C GLN A 51 -1.50 12.86 -1.70
N ARG A 52 -1.94 11.86 -2.48
CA ARG A 52 -2.17 10.50 -1.99
C ARG A 52 -0.86 9.74 -2.01
N LEU A 53 -0.71 8.77 -1.10
CA LEU A 53 0.48 7.93 -1.08
C LEU A 53 0.31 6.78 -2.06
N ASP A 54 1.13 6.76 -3.11
CA ASP A 54 1.10 5.71 -4.12
C ASP A 54 1.84 4.44 -3.67
N LEU A 55 1.23 3.30 -3.95
CA LEU A 55 1.80 1.96 -3.81
C LEU A 55 1.85 1.27 -5.16
N ARG A 56 3.05 0.88 -5.60
CA ARG A 56 3.28 0.07 -6.80
C ARG A 56 3.85 -1.29 -6.41
N TYR A 57 3.07 -2.35 -6.64
CA TYR A 57 3.53 -3.72 -6.37
C TYR A 57 4.72 -4.15 -7.24
N ARG A 58 4.93 -3.49 -8.39
CA ARG A 58 6.04 -3.74 -9.33
C ARG A 58 6.79 -2.43 -9.57
N PRO A 59 7.67 -2.00 -8.64
CA PRO A 59 8.32 -0.69 -8.70
C PRO A 59 9.24 -0.51 -9.93
N GLY A 60 9.72 -1.60 -10.53
CA GLY A 60 10.51 -1.57 -11.77
C GLY A 60 9.71 -1.57 -13.07
N ASP A 61 8.38 -1.66 -13.03
CA ASP A 61 7.54 -1.62 -14.24
C ASP A 61 6.87 -0.24 -14.38
N PRO A 62 7.23 0.57 -15.40
CA PRO A 62 6.60 1.85 -15.68
C PRO A 62 5.08 1.76 -15.93
N SER A 63 4.61 0.64 -16.47
CA SER A 63 3.19 0.41 -16.79
C SER A 63 2.35 -0.02 -15.58
N CYS A 64 2.98 -0.26 -14.41
CA CYS A 64 2.28 -0.64 -13.20
C CYS A 64 1.41 0.52 -12.69
N LYS A 65 0.09 0.34 -12.73
CA LYS A 65 -0.86 1.28 -12.13
C LYS A 65 -0.69 1.26 -10.60
N PRO A 66 -0.66 2.43 -9.93
CA PRO A 66 -0.54 2.51 -8.48
C PRO A 66 -1.88 2.21 -7.78
N VAL A 67 -1.79 1.82 -6.52
CA VAL A 67 -2.90 1.88 -5.56
C VAL A 67 -2.64 3.07 -4.64
N CYS A 68 -3.61 3.95 -4.47
CA CYS A 68 -3.42 5.16 -3.68
C CYS A 68 -3.92 4.96 -2.24
N ALA A 69 -3.20 5.51 -1.26
CA ALA A 69 -3.65 5.62 0.11
C ALA A 69 -4.05 7.05 0.45
N ASP A 70 -5.15 7.16 1.19
CA ASP A 70 -5.68 8.42 1.69
C ASP A 70 -5.12 8.74 3.06
N TYR A 71 -4.76 10.00 3.29
CA TYR A 71 -4.33 10.47 4.59
C TYR A 71 -5.53 10.71 5.51
N VAL A 72 -5.57 9.99 6.63
CA VAL A 72 -6.59 10.13 7.66
C VAL A 72 -5.93 10.65 8.93
N LYS A 73 -6.37 11.81 9.43
CA LYS A 73 -5.93 12.32 10.74
C LYS A 73 -6.37 11.35 11.83
N THR A 74 -5.46 11.05 12.75
CA THR A 74 -5.71 10.14 13.87
C THR A 74 -5.10 10.67 15.15
N THR A 75 -5.59 10.17 16.29
CA THR A 75 -5.05 10.43 17.62
C THR A 75 -4.58 9.13 18.27
N ALA A 76 -4.14 8.17 17.45
CA ALA A 76 -3.71 6.87 17.92
C ALA A 76 -2.39 6.97 18.68
N VAL A 77 -2.11 6.00 19.55
CA VAL A 77 -0.90 6.01 20.38
C VAL A 77 -0.03 4.81 20.01
N LEU A 78 1.26 5.04 19.77
CA LEU A 78 2.21 3.96 19.56
C LEU A 78 2.70 3.43 20.91
N MET A 79 2.38 2.17 21.22
CA MET A 79 2.79 1.51 22.46
C MET A 79 3.80 0.41 22.17
N LYS A 80 4.92 0.43 22.90
CA LYS A 80 5.90 -0.65 22.92
C LYS A 80 5.60 -1.58 24.10
N VAL A 81 5.45 -2.86 23.82
CA VAL A 81 5.22 -3.92 24.81
C VAL A 81 6.39 -4.88 24.78
N LEU A 82 7.08 -5.03 25.91
CA LEU A 82 8.17 -5.98 26.11
C LEU A 82 7.67 -7.15 26.93
N LYS A 83 7.86 -8.37 26.42
CA LYS A 83 7.49 -9.63 27.08
C LYS A 83 8.73 -10.31 27.61
N TYR A 84 8.79 -10.54 28.92
CA TYR A 84 9.87 -11.25 29.60
C TYR A 84 9.36 -12.61 30.07
N ARG A 85 10.14 -13.67 29.85
CA ARG A 85 9.89 -15.00 30.42
C ARG A 85 10.77 -15.18 31.66
N LYS A 86 10.16 -15.50 32.81
CA LYS A 86 10.94 -15.82 34.01
C LYS A 86 11.72 -17.13 33.75
N LYS A 87 13.00 -17.17 34.15
CA LYS A 87 13.76 -18.43 34.10
C LYS A 87 13.11 -19.43 35.06
N LYS A 88 12.89 -20.66 34.58
CA LYS A 88 12.47 -21.76 35.44
C LYS A 88 13.64 -22.15 36.34
N THR A 89 13.38 -22.28 37.63
CA THR A 89 14.31 -22.95 38.55
C THR A 89 14.14 -24.46 38.36
N GLU A 90 15.23 -25.23 38.48
CA GLU A 90 15.16 -26.70 38.40
C GLU A 90 14.18 -27.22 39.46
N GLY A 91 13.18 -28.00 39.02
CA GLY A 91 12.09 -28.52 39.86
C GLY A 91 10.73 -27.82 39.72
N ASP A 92 10.65 -26.69 39.00
CA ASP A 92 9.39 -25.95 38.86
C ASP A 92 8.54 -26.38 37.65
N ASN A 93 7.55 -27.26 37.92
CA ASN A 93 6.53 -27.71 36.97
C ASN A 93 5.42 -26.66 36.73
N SER A 94 5.53 -25.44 37.26
CA SER A 94 4.55 -24.39 37.02
C SER A 94 4.48 -23.95 35.55
N LYS A 95 3.31 -23.43 35.17
CA LYS A 95 3.08 -22.80 33.86
C LYS A 95 4.05 -21.62 33.68
N PRO A 96 4.51 -21.35 32.44
CA PRO A 96 5.46 -20.26 32.20
C PRO A 96 4.91 -18.91 32.69
N ASP A 97 5.59 -18.31 33.67
CA ASP A 97 5.29 -16.97 34.18
C ASP A 97 5.88 -15.90 33.25
N PHE A 98 5.01 -15.03 32.74
CA PHE A 98 5.36 -13.95 31.81
C PHE A 98 5.14 -12.60 32.48
N ARG A 99 6.18 -11.75 32.46
CA ARG A 99 6.06 -10.35 32.86
C ARG A 99 6.03 -9.46 31.62
N TYR A 100 5.15 -8.47 31.63
CA TYR A 100 5.05 -7.48 30.57
C TYR A 100 5.49 -6.12 31.08
N ARG A 101 6.24 -5.39 30.24
CA ARG A 101 6.54 -3.97 30.46
C ARG A 101 6.01 -3.19 29.28
N GLN A 102 5.12 -2.25 29.55
CA GLN A 102 4.53 -1.38 28.54
C GLN A 102 5.12 0.02 28.65
N SER A 103 5.33 0.66 27.51
CA SER A 103 5.76 2.05 27.41
C SER A 103 5.08 2.73 26.24
N ILE A 104 4.62 3.96 26.45
CA ILE A 104 4.07 4.79 25.37
C ILE A 104 5.22 5.49 24.65
N CYS A 105 5.33 5.29 23.34
CA CYS A 105 6.37 5.90 22.50
C CYS A 105 5.99 7.31 22.01
N GLY A 106 4.69 7.57 21.78
CA GLY A 106 4.22 8.87 21.28
C GLY A 106 2.87 8.75 20.55
N ILE A 107 2.46 9.83 19.89
CA ILE A 107 1.17 9.95 19.21
C ILE A 107 1.34 9.80 17.70
N VAL A 108 0.50 8.97 17.08
CA VAL A 108 0.34 8.89 15.63
C VAL A 108 -0.67 9.97 15.20
N LYS A 109 -0.19 11.02 14.52
CA LYS A 109 -1.01 12.17 14.10
C LYS A 109 -1.88 11.88 12.87
N GLY A 110 -1.45 10.92 12.05
CA GLY A 110 -2.21 10.50 10.88
C GLY A 110 -1.74 9.17 10.34
N ALA A 111 -2.62 8.56 9.56
CA ALA A 111 -2.42 7.26 8.94
C ALA A 111 -2.76 7.31 7.45
N TYR A 112 -1.89 6.78 6.61
CA TYR A 112 -2.19 6.50 5.20
C TYR A 112 -2.91 5.16 5.10
N ARG A 113 -4.12 5.17 4.55
CA ARG A 113 -4.98 3.98 4.43
C ARG A 113 -5.31 3.68 2.97
N PHE A 114 -5.03 2.45 2.54
CA PHE A 114 -5.41 1.96 1.22
C PHE A 114 -6.84 1.43 1.25
N LYS A 115 -7.82 2.32 1.06
CA LYS A 115 -9.24 1.96 0.99
C LYS A 115 -9.71 1.70 -0.44
N THR A 116 -9.00 2.25 -1.42
CA THR A 116 -9.36 2.16 -2.83
C THR A 116 -8.80 0.91 -3.46
N LEU A 117 -9.49 0.43 -4.48
CA LEU A 117 -9.07 -0.70 -5.30
C LEU A 117 -7.98 -0.27 -6.30
N CYS A 118 -7.23 -1.26 -6.76
CA CYS A 118 -6.29 -1.07 -7.86
C CYS A 118 -7.05 -0.98 -9.18
N ASP A 119 -6.61 -0.08 -10.07
CA ASP A 119 -7.07 -0.04 -11.45
C ASP A 119 -6.63 -1.29 -12.24
N PHE A 120 -7.23 -1.52 -13.40
CA PHE A 120 -6.84 -2.60 -14.29
C PHE A 120 -5.38 -2.46 -14.73
N GLN A 121 -4.64 -3.56 -14.65
CA GLN A 121 -3.24 -3.62 -15.04
C GLN A 121 -3.13 -4.09 -16.49
N PHE A 122 -2.37 -3.37 -17.30
CA PHE A 122 -2.07 -3.75 -18.68
C PHE A 122 -0.55 -3.90 -18.83
N MET A 123 -0.09 -5.14 -19.04
CA MET A 123 1.34 -5.43 -19.13
C MET A 123 1.89 -5.06 -20.50
N SER A 124 3.08 -4.45 -20.50
CA SER A 124 3.83 -4.08 -21.71
C SER A 124 4.47 -5.29 -22.38
N LEU A 125 3.66 -6.26 -22.80
CA LEU A 125 4.10 -7.52 -23.39
C LEU A 125 3.48 -7.75 -24.77
N LYS A 126 4.25 -8.33 -25.69
CA LYS A 126 3.80 -8.73 -27.03
C LYS A 126 4.07 -10.21 -27.24
N ARG A 127 3.10 -10.95 -27.78
CA ARG A 127 3.32 -12.35 -28.14
C ARG A 127 4.28 -12.44 -29.34
N SER A 128 5.32 -13.25 -29.22
CA SER A 128 6.23 -13.54 -30.34
C SER A 128 5.48 -14.31 -31.42
N LYS A 129 5.64 -13.89 -32.67
CA LYS A 129 5.12 -14.60 -33.85
C LYS A 129 6.04 -15.74 -34.31
N VAL A 130 7.30 -15.75 -33.83
CA VAL A 130 8.37 -16.61 -34.36
C VAL A 130 8.55 -17.88 -33.52
N VAL A 131 8.34 -17.79 -32.21
CA VAL A 131 8.47 -18.92 -31.28
C VAL A 131 7.15 -19.10 -30.56
N ASN A 132 6.52 -20.27 -30.72
CA ASN A 132 5.31 -20.61 -29.99
C ASN A 132 5.56 -20.46 -28.48
N SER A 133 4.73 -19.66 -27.82
CA SER A 133 4.66 -19.37 -26.37
C SER A 133 5.57 -18.29 -25.75
N ASN A 134 6.49 -17.66 -26.48
CA ASN A 134 7.33 -16.61 -25.87
C ASN A 134 6.66 -15.22 -25.90
N MET A 135 6.63 -14.55 -24.75
CA MET A 135 6.23 -13.15 -24.62
C MET A 135 7.48 -12.25 -24.67
N ILE A 136 7.41 -11.16 -25.42
CA ILE A 136 8.46 -10.16 -25.58
C ILE A 136 8.12 -8.96 -24.69
N ASN A 137 9.07 -8.52 -23.86
CA ASN A 137 8.93 -7.32 -23.04
C ASN A 137 9.13 -6.07 -23.91
N LEU A 138 8.12 -5.19 -23.94
CA LEU A 138 8.14 -3.94 -24.69
C LEU A 138 8.74 -2.77 -23.91
N VAL A 139 8.92 -2.86 -22.59
CA VAL A 139 9.43 -1.75 -21.77
C VAL A 139 10.73 -1.12 -22.32
N PRO A 140 11.76 -1.91 -22.75
CA PRO A 140 13.00 -1.33 -23.26
C PRO A 140 12.84 -0.48 -24.54
N SER A 141 11.80 -0.72 -25.34
CA SER A 141 11.54 0.08 -26.54
C SER A 141 10.54 1.21 -26.31
N LEU A 142 9.78 1.17 -25.22
CA LEU A 142 8.78 2.18 -24.88
C LEU A 142 9.29 3.25 -23.91
N CYS A 143 10.28 2.93 -23.09
CA CYS A 143 10.80 3.84 -22.07
C CYS A 143 12.33 3.92 -22.15
N CYS A 144 12.85 5.14 -22.29
CA CYS A 144 14.27 5.43 -22.20
C CYS A 144 14.68 5.37 -20.72
N LEU A 145 15.05 4.17 -20.23
CA LEU A 145 15.40 3.94 -18.83
C LEU A 145 16.84 4.36 -18.50
N GLN A 146 17.67 4.55 -19.52
CA GLN A 146 19.08 4.94 -19.40
C GLN A 146 19.34 6.14 -20.32
N VAL A 147 20.32 6.96 -19.96
CA VAL A 147 20.73 8.08 -20.80
C VAL A 147 21.28 7.53 -22.12
N ASP A 148 20.70 8.00 -23.22
CA ASP A 148 21.12 7.67 -24.57
C ASP A 148 21.73 8.91 -25.22
N PHE A 149 23.06 8.92 -25.37
CA PHE A 149 23.80 10.04 -25.94
C PHE A 149 23.77 10.07 -27.48
N GLU A 150 23.32 9.00 -28.14
CA GLU A 150 23.40 8.83 -29.60
C GLU A 150 22.01 8.82 -30.29
N ASP A 151 20.95 9.07 -29.52
CA ASP A 151 19.54 9.03 -29.94
C ASP A 151 19.13 7.70 -30.60
N LYS A 152 19.82 6.61 -30.28
CA LYS A 152 19.51 5.25 -30.75
C LYS A 152 18.11 4.82 -30.34
N PHE A 153 17.72 5.15 -29.12
CA PHE A 153 16.41 4.88 -28.55
C PHE A 153 15.28 5.52 -29.37
N PHE A 154 15.47 6.74 -29.85
CA PHE A 154 14.44 7.45 -30.62
C PHE A 154 14.38 7.03 -32.09
N LYS A 155 15.46 6.44 -32.61
CA LYS A 155 15.54 5.94 -34.00
C LYS A 155 15.06 4.50 -34.15
N GLN A 156 14.90 3.76 -33.05
CA GLN A 156 14.45 2.37 -33.10
C GLN A 156 12.97 2.26 -33.49
N GLU A 157 12.58 1.14 -34.10
CA GLU A 157 11.17 0.82 -34.28
C GLU A 157 10.54 0.40 -32.95
N ALA A 158 9.49 1.11 -32.51
CA ALA A 158 8.72 0.77 -31.32
C ALA A 158 7.34 0.21 -31.69
N SER A 159 6.86 -0.78 -30.93
CA SER A 159 5.49 -1.26 -31.10
C SER A 159 4.49 -0.23 -30.54
N LEU A 160 3.38 -0.01 -31.24
CA LEU A 160 2.31 0.85 -30.75
C LEU A 160 1.70 0.27 -29.47
N PHE A 161 2.04 0.87 -28.32
CA PHE A 161 1.56 0.48 -27.00
C PHE A 161 1.15 1.74 -26.23
N LEU A 162 -0.15 2.05 -26.28
CA LEU A 162 -0.72 3.25 -25.67
C LEU A 162 -1.93 2.85 -24.81
N PRO A 163 -1.71 2.26 -23.62
CA PRO A 163 -2.82 1.97 -22.72
C PRO A 163 -3.44 3.28 -22.25
N PRO A 164 -4.76 3.29 -21.97
CA PRO A 164 -5.40 4.42 -21.33
C PRO A 164 -4.65 4.89 -20.05
N PRO A 165 -4.63 6.19 -19.77
CA PRO A 165 -4.05 6.71 -18.53
C PRO A 165 -4.77 6.14 -17.30
N THR A 166 -6.08 5.91 -17.39
CA THR A 166 -6.91 5.27 -16.38
C THR A 166 -7.92 4.34 -17.07
N PHE A 167 -8.07 3.11 -16.60
CA PHE A 167 -9.09 2.18 -17.12
C PHE A 167 -10.41 2.33 -16.36
N SER A 168 -10.34 2.56 -15.05
CA SER A 168 -11.49 2.85 -14.19
C SER A 168 -11.54 4.34 -13.84
N ARG A 169 -12.74 4.91 -13.87
CA ARG A 169 -13.00 6.30 -13.43
C ARG A 169 -13.22 6.40 -11.92
N ILE A 170 -13.52 5.27 -11.28
CA ILE A 170 -13.90 5.17 -9.88
C ILE A 170 -13.08 4.02 -9.29
N ASP A 171 -12.37 4.31 -8.21
CA ASP A 171 -11.49 3.38 -7.49
C ASP A 171 -12.11 2.88 -6.17
N MET A 172 -13.34 3.28 -5.86
CA MET A 172 -14.11 2.79 -4.71
C MET A 172 -15.25 1.88 -5.13
N VAL A 173 -15.53 0.86 -4.32
CA VAL A 173 -16.70 0.01 -4.48
C VAL A 173 -17.95 0.87 -4.28
N GLN A 174 -18.74 1.04 -5.34
CA GLN A 174 -20.03 1.72 -5.27
C GLN A 174 -21.13 0.74 -4.91
N GLU A 175 -22.01 1.16 -4.01
CA GLU A 175 -23.25 0.44 -3.76
C GLU A 175 -24.14 0.57 -4.99
N TYR A 176 -24.36 -0.55 -5.69
CA TYR A 176 -25.19 -0.61 -6.88
C TYR A 176 -26.66 -0.22 -6.61
N ASN A 177 -27.08 -0.21 -5.33
CA ASN A 177 -28.41 0.24 -4.87
C ASN A 177 -29.54 -0.25 -5.77
N TRP A 178 -29.49 -1.54 -6.14
CA TRP A 178 -30.47 -2.15 -7.04
C TRP A 178 -31.88 -1.96 -6.48
N ARG A 179 -32.66 -1.11 -7.14
CA ARG A 179 -34.10 -0.99 -6.89
C ARG A 179 -34.82 -1.74 -7.99
N LYS A 180 -35.68 -2.69 -7.60
CA LYS A 180 -36.65 -3.27 -8.53
C LYS A 180 -37.56 -2.13 -8.99
N GLU A 181 -37.79 -2.01 -10.29
CA GLU A 181 -38.84 -1.13 -10.79
C GLU A 181 -40.15 -1.55 -10.13
N THR A 182 -40.80 -0.62 -9.44
CA THR A 182 -42.19 -0.81 -9.03
C THR A 182 -43.01 -0.77 -10.30
N THR A 183 -43.54 -1.91 -10.72
CA THR A 183 -44.60 -1.98 -11.72
C THR A 183 -45.82 -1.26 -11.15
N SER A 184 -45.84 0.07 -11.28
CA SER A 184 -47.09 0.80 -11.15
C SER A 184 -47.92 0.36 -12.34
N LEU A 185 -48.86 -0.55 -12.11
CA LEU A 185 -49.97 -0.79 -13.01
C LEU A 185 -50.62 0.57 -13.25
N ALA A 186 -50.23 1.23 -14.33
CA ALA A 186 -50.96 2.33 -14.89
C ALA A 186 -52.26 1.75 -15.43
N ASN A 187 -53.22 1.53 -14.53
CA ASN A 187 -54.64 1.54 -14.90
C ASN A 187 -54.96 2.96 -15.34
N LYS A 188 -54.51 3.32 -16.54
CA LYS A 188 -55.08 4.42 -17.31
C LYS A 188 -56.44 3.91 -17.79
N TYR A 189 -57.49 4.49 -17.23
CA TYR A 189 -58.83 4.51 -17.77
C TYR A 189 -58.82 4.65 -19.31
N VAL A 190 -59.40 3.68 -20.03
CA VAL A 190 -60.63 3.79 -20.84
C VAL A 190 -61.22 2.38 -20.96
#